data_AF-A0A4P7NZ39-F1
#
_entry.id   AF-A0A4P7NZ39-F1
#
_cell.length_a   1.000
_cell.length_b   1.000
_cell.length_c   1.000
_cell.angle_alpha   90.00
_cell.angle_beta   90.00
_cell.angle_gamma   90.00
#
_symmetry.space_group_name_H-M   'P 1'
#
loop_
_entity.id
_entity.type
_entity.pdbx_description
1 polymer ?
#
loop_
_entity_poly.entity_id
_entity_poly.type
_entity_poly.pdbx_seq_one_letter_code
_entity_poly.pdbx_strand_id
1 'polypeptide(L)'
;MTQSKTKLGFNGTWSMAVGGMIGGGIFSTLGVVVAIAGAWAWLSFLAAGLIALAAGYSYVKLATFYDEGGGAFTFLRKVDAEGFAGSLA
;
A
#
# COMPACT_ATOMS: atom_id res chain seq x y z
N MET A 1 15.78 25.83 13.91
CA MET A 1 16.21 24.94 12.81
C MET A 1 15.03 24.75 11.86
N THR A 2 14.97 25.52 10.77
CA THR A 2 13.92 25.38 9.76
C THR A 2 14.27 24.19 8.89
N GLN A 3 13.71 23.01 9.20
CA GLN A 3 13.79 21.83 8.35
C GLN A 3 13.05 22.16 7.04
N SER A 4 13.78 22.41 5.95
CA SER A 4 13.18 22.41 4.62
C SER A 4 12.71 20.99 4.34
N LYS A 5 11.39 20.83 4.16
CA LYS A 5 10.76 19.53 3.92
C LYS A 5 11.15 19.06 2.51
N THR A 6 12.31 18.44 2.36
CA THR A 6 12.75 17.86 1.08
C THR A 6 11.76 16.79 0.69
N LYS A 7 10.96 17.05 -0.34
CA LYS A 7 10.02 16.07 -0.89
C LYS A 7 10.83 14.93 -1.52
N LEU A 8 10.46 13.69 -1.22
CA LEU A 8 11.02 12.53 -1.89
C LEU A 8 10.72 12.60 -3.39
N GLY A 9 11.75 12.42 -4.21
CA GLY A 9 11.57 12.28 -5.66
C GLY A 9 10.85 10.97 -6.02
N PHE A 10 10.45 10.84 -7.28
CA PHE A 10 9.76 9.65 -7.78
C PHE A 10 10.56 8.36 -7.50
N ASN A 11 11.85 8.34 -7.85
CA ASN A 11 12.71 7.17 -7.63
C ASN A 11 12.84 6.82 -6.14
N GLY A 12 12.96 7.82 -5.27
CA GLY A 12 13.03 7.58 -3.82
C GLY A 12 11.75 6.99 -3.27
N THR A 13 10.60 7.52 -3.71
CA THR A 13 9.27 7.04 -3.30
C THR A 13 9.00 5.63 -3.83
N TRP A 14 9.36 5.36 -5.08
CA TRP A 14 9.24 4.04 -5.70
C TRP A 14 10.07 3.00 -4.95
N SER A 15 11.36 3.27 -4.73
CA SER A 15 12.25 2.36 -4.02
C SER A 15 11.79 2.11 -2.58
N MET A 16 11.27 3.14 -1.90
CA MET A 16 10.70 2.99 -0.56
C MET A 16 9.47 2.06 -0.55
N ALA A 17 8.54 2.26 -1.50
CA ALA A 17 7.34 1.44 -1.61
C ALA A 17 7.67 -0.02 -1.96
N VAL A 18 8.49 -0.24 -3.00
CA VAL A 18 8.87 -1.58 -3.46
C VAL A 18 9.71 -2.31 -2.42
N GLY A 19 10.69 -1.63 -1.81
CA GLY A 19 11.52 -2.20 -0.75
C GLY A 19 10.70 -2.65 0.45
N GLY A 20 9.71 -1.83 0.86
CA GLY A 20 8.78 -2.19 1.92
C GLY A 20 7.91 -3.40 1.59
N MET A 21 7.33 -3.45 0.40
CA MET A 21 6.46 -4.58 -0.02
C MET A 21 7.24 -5.89 -0.16
N ILE A 22 8.44 -5.87 -0.73
CA ILE A 22 9.27 -7.07 -0.90
C ILE A 22 9.82 -7.54 0.44
N GLY A 23 10.37 -6.63 1.26
CA GLY A 23 10.95 -6.97 2.55
C GLY A 23 9.91 -7.43 3.58
N GLY A 24 8.76 -6.74 3.64
CA GLY A 24 7.70 -7.02 4.61
C GLY A 24 6.79 -8.17 4.20
N GLY A 25 6.42 -8.26 2.91
CA GLY A 25 5.49 -9.28 2.43
C GLY A 25 6.22 -10.52 1.94
N ILE A 26 6.94 -10.41 0.83
CA ILE A 26 7.50 -11.57 0.11
C ILE A 26 8.44 -12.37 1.01
N PHE A 27 9.50 -11.76 1.54
CA PHE A 27 10.49 -12.50 2.33
C PHE A 27 9.95 -13.01 3.67
N SER A 28 8.93 -12.37 4.24
CA SER A 28 8.33 -12.81 5.50
C SER A 28 7.42 -14.04 5.32
N THR A 29 6.62 -14.08 4.25
CA THR A 29 5.58 -15.12 4.09
C THR A 29 5.90 -16.19 3.06
N LEU A 30 6.96 -16.07 2.26
CA LEU A 30 7.26 -17.00 1.16
C LEU A 30 7.36 -18.46 1.64
N GLY A 31 7.99 -18.70 2.79
CA GLY A 31 8.10 -20.05 3.35
C GLY A 31 6.73 -20.69 3.63
N VAL A 32 5.79 -19.93 4.20
CA VAL A 32 4.43 -20.40 4.49
C VAL A 32 3.64 -20.61 3.20
N VAL A 33 3.74 -19.67 2.25
CA VAL A 33 3.05 -19.77 0.95
C VAL A 33 3.52 -21.00 0.18
N VAL A 34 4.83 -21.26 0.13
CA VAL A 34 5.38 -22.45 -0.55
C VAL A 34 4.99 -23.74 0.18
N ALA A 35 4.96 -23.75 1.52
CA ALA A 35 4.53 -24.92 2.28
C ALA A 35 3.07 -25.31 2.02
N ILE A 36 2.19 -24.33 1.78
CA ILE A 36 0.75 -24.56 1.54
C ILE A 36 0.45 -24.80 0.06
N ALA A 37 0.96 -23.91 -0.83
CA ALA A 37 0.61 -23.91 -2.25
C ALA A 37 1.54 -24.78 -3.10
N GLY A 38 2.73 -25.13 -2.61
CA GLY A 38 3.73 -25.90 -3.35
C GLY A 38 4.01 -25.31 -4.73
N ALA A 39 3.87 -26.14 -5.77
CA ALA A 39 4.08 -25.73 -7.17
C ALA A 39 3.09 -24.66 -7.67
N TRP A 40 1.99 -24.40 -6.96
CA TRP A 40 0.98 -23.40 -7.34
C TRP A 40 1.20 -22.03 -6.67
N ALA A 41 2.29 -21.85 -5.92
CA ALA A 41 2.61 -20.59 -5.26
C ALA A 41 2.69 -19.40 -6.24
N TRP A 42 3.25 -19.61 -7.44
CA TRP A 42 3.33 -18.56 -8.47
C TRP A 42 1.95 -18.05 -8.90
N LEU A 43 0.97 -18.96 -9.00
CA LEU A 43 -0.40 -18.62 -9.37
C LEU A 43 -1.07 -17.77 -8.28
N SER A 44 -0.77 -18.08 -7.01
CA SER A 44 -1.26 -17.33 -5.85
C SER A 44 -0.69 -15.90 -5.84
N PHE A 45 0.60 -15.73 -6.14
CA PHE A 45 1.21 -14.41 -6.28
C PHE A 45 0.63 -13.61 -7.46
N LEU A 46 0.30 -14.29 -8.57
CA LEU A 46 -0.33 -13.66 -9.73
C LEU A 46 -1.74 -13.14 -9.39
N ALA A 47 -2.53 -13.95 -8.69
CA ALA A 47 -3.85 -13.54 -8.18
C ALA A 47 -3.74 -12.38 -7.18
N ALA A 48 -2.81 -12.46 -6.23
CA ALA A 48 -2.56 -11.37 -5.28
C ALA A 48 -2.13 -10.07 -5.98
N GLY A 49 -1.29 -10.17 -7.03
CA GLY A 49 -0.87 -9.03 -7.84
C GLY A 49 -2.02 -8.36 -8.60
N LEU A 50 -2.95 -9.14 -9.16
CA LEU A 50 -4.16 -8.63 -9.80
C LEU A 50 -5.05 -7.86 -8.81
N ILE A 51 -5.24 -8.40 -7.61
CA ILE A 51 -6.00 -7.73 -6.54
C ILE A 51 -5.29 -6.44 -6.10
N ALA A 52 -3.96 -6.49 -5.93
CA ALA A 52 -3.16 -5.33 -5.56
C ALA A 52 -3.20 -4.23 -6.64
N LEU A 53 -3.23 -4.59 -7.92
CA LEU A 53 -3.40 -3.64 -9.04
C LEU A 53 -4.77 -2.94 -8.98
N ALA A 54 -5.84 -3.70 -8.76
CA ALA A 54 -7.19 -3.12 -8.62
C ALA A 54 -7.27 -2.17 -7.41
N ALA A 55 -6.67 -2.56 -6.28
CA ALA A 55 -6.56 -1.72 -5.10
C ALA A 55 -5.74 -0.45 -5.38
N GLY A 56 -4.56 -0.60 -5.98
CA GLY A 56 -3.67 0.51 -6.35
C GLY A 56 -4.34 1.50 -7.29
N TYR A 57 -5.07 1.02 -8.30
CA TYR A 57 -5.85 1.86 -9.20
C TYR A 57 -6.91 2.68 -8.45
N SER A 58 -7.63 2.03 -7.52
CA SER A 58 -8.62 2.70 -6.67
C SER A 58 -7.98 3.80 -5.81
N TYR A 59 -6.79 3.53 -5.25
CA TYR A 59 -6.01 4.52 -4.50
C TYR A 59 -5.55 5.70 -5.35
N VAL A 60 -5.08 5.46 -6.57
CA VAL A 60 -4.67 6.53 -7.51
C VAL A 60 -5.87 7.41 -7.87
N LYS A 61 -7.03 6.81 -8.12
CA LYS A 61 -8.28 7.55 -8.40
C LYS A 61 -8.73 8.39 -7.20
N LEU A 62 -8.59 7.87 -5.98
CA LEU A 62 -8.92 8.60 -4.76
C LEU A 62 -7.93 9.73 -4.47
N ALA A 63 -6.63 9.49 -4.68
CA ALA A 63 -5.59 10.50 -4.53
C ALA A 63 -5.80 11.69 -5.47
N THR A 64 -6.19 11.42 -6.72
CA THR A 64 -6.51 12.46 -7.71
C THR A 64 -7.83 13.18 -7.40
N PHE A 65 -8.83 12.48 -6.85
CA PHE A 65 -10.10 13.11 -6.47
C PHE A 65 -9.96 14.06 -5.28
N TYR A 66 -9.17 13.68 -4.26
CA TYR A 66 -9.03 14.46 -3.03
C TYR A 66 -7.82 15.41 -3.01
N ASP A 67 -6.97 15.40 -4.04
CA ASP A 67 -5.75 16.23 -4.20
C ASP A 67 -4.83 16.26 -2.97
N GLU A 68 -4.86 15.21 -2.14
CA GLU A 68 -4.07 15.10 -0.91
C GLU A 68 -3.32 13.76 -0.88
N GLY A 69 -2.00 13.83 -0.73
CA GLY A 69 -1.11 12.67 -0.65
C GLY A 69 -0.96 12.11 0.77
N GLY A 70 -2.06 11.68 1.40
CA GLY A 70 -2.04 11.16 2.78
C GLY A 70 -2.47 9.70 2.95
N GLY A 71 -2.78 9.00 1.85
CA GLY A 71 -3.18 7.60 1.87
C GLY A 71 -4.58 7.36 2.42
N ALA A 72 -4.85 6.11 2.82
CA ALA A 72 -6.19 5.63 3.20
C ALA A 72 -6.84 6.49 4.28
N PHE A 73 -6.05 6.84 5.29
CA PHE A 73 -6.48 7.61 6.46
C PHE A 73 -7.01 8.99 6.06
N THR A 74 -6.33 9.67 5.13
CA THR A 74 -6.75 10.98 4.67
C THR A 74 -8.05 10.93 3.88
N PHE A 75 -8.25 9.87 3.08
CA PHE A 75 -9.51 9.67 2.36
C PHE A 75 -10.65 9.36 3.32
N LEU A 76 -10.44 8.47 4.31
CA LEU A 76 -11.43 8.13 5.33
C LEU A 76 -11.86 9.35 6.16
N ARG A 77 -10.89 10.20 6.57
CA ARG A 77 -11.18 11.46 7.25
C ARG A 77 -12.03 12.41 6.41
N LYS A 78 -11.79 12.50 5.10
CA LYS A 78 -12.55 13.39 4.19
C LYS A 78 -13.98 12.89 3.89
N VAL A 79 -14.24 11.61 4.09
CA VAL A 79 -15.59 11.02 3.92
C VAL A 79 -16.44 11.21 5.18
N ASP A 80 -15.95 11.93 6.20
CA ASP A 80 -16.70 12.26 7.43
C ASP A 80 -17.25 11.00 8.14
N ALA A 81 -16.55 9.88 8.01
CA ALA A 81 -16.84 8.68 8.78
C ALA A 81 -16.20 8.83 10.16
N GLU A 82 -16.67 9.80 10.96
CA GLU A 82 -16.17 10.14 12.30
C GLU A 82 -16.18 8.93 13.27
N GLY A 83 -16.94 7.86 12.95
CA GLY A 83 -16.89 6.58 13.67
C GLY A 83 -15.94 5.51 13.10
N PHE A 84 -15.61 5.53 11.80
CA PHE A 84 -14.80 4.48 11.15
C PHE A 84 -13.31 4.84 11.07
N ALA A 85 -13.00 6.14 11.01
CA ALA A 85 -11.62 6.64 11.02
C ALA A 85 -11.03 6.75 12.44
N GLY A 86 -11.89 6.75 13.47
CA GLY A 86 -11.54 7.16 14.84
C GLY A 86 -11.92 6.21 15.98
N SER A 87 -12.48 5.02 15.75
CA SER A 87 -12.79 4.08 16.87
C SER A 87 -11.55 3.36 17.46
N LEU A 88 -10.36 3.91 17.25
CA LEU A 88 -9.10 3.49 17.88
C LEU A 88 -8.61 4.50 18.94
N ALA A 89 -9.48 5.41 19.39
CA ALA A 89 -9.27 6.20 20.61
C ALA A 89 -9.72 5.42 21.85
#